data_AF-A0A7C0V5L8-F1
#
_entry.id   AF-A0A7C0V5L8-F1
#
_cell.length_a   1.000
_cell.length_b   1.000
_cell.length_c   1.000
_cell.angle_alpha   90.00
_cell.angle_beta   90.00
_cell.angle_gamma   90.00
#
_symmetry.space_group_name_H-M   'P 1'
#
loop_
_entity.id
_entity.type
_entity.pdbx_description
1 polymer ?
#
loop_
_entity_poly.entity_id
_entity_poly.type
_entity_poly.pdbx_seq_one_letter_code
_entity_poly.pdbx_strand_id
1 'polypeptide(L)'
;MYRKQYHIHFVGIGGIGMSGIAELLLNLGYRVSGSDLRTSEITERLARMGGTVFQGHRPEHVADANVVVTSSAVKPDNPEVAAARAAGVPVIPRAEMLAELMRLKYSVAVAGAHGKTTTTGLVAEVLAGGGLDPTVVIGGKLKSVGVNALLGRGDFIVAEADESDGSFLNFSPTIAVVTNIDREHLDFYADLASIQEAFLRFIDRIPFYGLAVLCLDSPALQEIIPRVKKRMTTYGLSRQAELQADQVVFDGLRSRFTVFWQGQALGPIVLNMPGQHNVYNALASIAVGLELEIDFDTIKAALEKVQGVQRRLEIKGQWNQVTVIDDYGHHPTEIVATLQALQQCWPKRRKVVVFQPHRYTRTQALFEDFTRSFNQSDVLIVLPIYAASETPIEGVTADRLAEAIRAHGHRQVVYLESAEAAVEELTRILGNDDILLTLGAGDVYQLGPRVLTRLAAEGGGGA
;
A
#
# COMPACT_ATOMS: atom_id res chain seq x y z
N MET A 1 28.71 -6.65 -5.55
CA MET A 1 29.42 -5.34 -5.43
C MET A 1 30.45 -5.37 -4.28
N TYR A 2 31.56 -6.10 -4.40
CA TYR A 2 32.57 -6.20 -3.31
C TYR A 2 33.53 -4.99 -3.23
N ARG A 3 33.47 -4.07 -4.19
CA ARG A 3 34.23 -2.81 -4.18
C ARG A 3 33.24 -1.64 -4.15
N LYS A 4 33.31 -0.76 -3.15
CA LYS A 4 32.58 0.53 -3.06
C LYS A 4 33.00 1.55 -4.15
N GLN A 5 33.52 1.07 -5.28
CA GLN A 5 33.95 1.85 -6.43
C GLN A 5 32.92 1.82 -7.57
N TYR A 6 31.79 1.11 -7.42
CA TYR A 6 30.75 1.07 -8.44
C TYR A 6 30.04 2.43 -8.56
N HIS A 7 30.02 2.94 -9.78
CA HIS A 7 29.28 4.13 -10.18
C HIS A 7 27.90 3.73 -10.73
N ILE A 8 26.86 4.22 -10.08
CA ILE A 8 25.47 3.92 -10.40
C ILE A 8 24.82 5.20 -10.91
N HIS A 9 24.36 5.20 -12.16
CA HIS A 9 23.70 6.34 -12.77
C HIS A 9 22.18 6.12 -12.83
N PHE A 10 21.38 7.11 -12.42
CA PHE A 10 19.92 7.05 -12.43
C PHE A 10 19.34 7.95 -13.52
N VAL A 11 18.49 7.40 -14.39
CA VAL A 11 17.71 8.20 -15.35
C VAL A 11 16.31 8.45 -14.78
N GLY A 12 15.99 9.71 -14.52
CA GLY A 12 14.79 10.11 -13.76
C GLY A 12 14.98 10.02 -12.25
N ILE A 13 16.13 10.51 -11.75
CA ILE A 13 16.55 10.38 -10.35
C ILE A 13 15.62 11.13 -9.36
N GLY A 14 14.91 12.15 -9.81
CA GLY A 14 13.99 12.95 -9.00
C GLY A 14 12.65 12.26 -8.70
N GLY A 15 12.36 11.13 -9.33
CA GLY A 15 11.19 10.31 -8.99
C GLY A 15 11.26 9.81 -7.54
N ILE A 16 10.12 9.76 -6.84
CA ILE A 16 10.10 9.42 -5.39
C ILE A 16 10.73 8.04 -5.13
N GLY A 17 10.41 7.02 -5.94
CA GLY A 17 11.00 5.69 -5.80
C GLY A 17 12.46 5.60 -6.26
N MET A 18 12.91 6.48 -7.16
CA MET A 18 14.29 6.49 -7.67
C MET A 18 15.22 7.19 -6.68
N SER A 19 14.80 8.35 -6.18
CA SER A 19 15.55 9.15 -5.21
C SER A 19 15.80 8.40 -3.90
N GLY A 20 14.83 7.65 -3.37
CA GLY A 20 15.03 6.83 -2.18
C GLY A 20 16.12 5.77 -2.34
N ILE A 21 16.18 5.12 -3.51
CA ILE A 21 17.22 4.12 -3.85
C ILE A 21 18.58 4.81 -4.02
N ALA A 22 18.63 5.93 -4.75
CA ALA A 22 19.84 6.71 -4.95
C ALA A 22 20.43 7.19 -3.61
N GLU A 23 19.58 7.67 -2.71
CA GLU A 23 19.98 8.15 -1.40
C GLU A 23 20.50 7.00 -0.50
N LEU A 24 19.89 5.80 -0.56
CA LEU A 24 20.43 4.61 0.12
C LEU A 24 21.84 4.28 -0.35
N LEU A 25 22.06 4.29 -1.67
CA LEU A 25 23.36 3.97 -2.26
C LEU A 25 24.43 4.99 -1.87
N LEU A 26 24.10 6.28 -1.82
CA LEU A 26 24.99 7.32 -1.29
C LEU A 26 25.38 7.04 0.16
N ASN A 27 24.40 6.69 1.02
CA ASN A 27 24.67 6.35 2.43
C ASN A 27 25.53 5.09 2.60
N LEU A 28 25.38 4.11 1.71
CA LEU A 28 26.25 2.91 1.68
C LEU A 28 27.67 3.20 1.15
N GLY A 29 27.89 4.41 0.62
CA GLY A 29 29.17 4.90 0.11
C GLY A 29 29.43 4.58 -1.36
N TYR A 30 28.40 4.30 -2.15
CA TYR A 30 28.52 4.17 -3.60
C TYR A 30 28.63 5.53 -4.28
N ARG A 31 29.29 5.57 -5.45
CA ARG A 31 29.26 6.76 -6.31
C ARG A 31 27.93 6.77 -7.04
N VAL A 32 27.11 7.80 -6.80
CA VAL A 32 25.81 7.94 -7.45
C VAL A 32 25.79 9.19 -8.31
N SER A 33 25.29 9.04 -9.54
CA SER A 33 24.88 10.17 -10.37
C SER A 33 23.49 9.94 -10.93
N GLY A 34 22.89 10.96 -11.53
CA GLY A 34 21.66 10.79 -12.27
C GLY A 34 21.17 12.04 -12.96
N SER A 35 20.17 11.88 -13.78
CA SER A 35 19.55 12.95 -14.57
C SER A 35 18.06 13.07 -14.24
N ASP A 36 17.54 14.29 -14.34
CA ASP A 36 16.10 14.53 -14.37
C ASP A 36 15.76 15.73 -15.26
N LEU A 37 14.53 15.79 -15.78
CA LEU A 37 14.09 16.89 -16.64
C LEU A 37 14.01 18.22 -15.87
N ARG A 38 13.72 18.15 -14.56
CA ARG A 38 13.55 19.33 -13.70
C ARG A 38 14.35 19.18 -12.42
N THR A 39 14.97 20.27 -11.99
CA THR A 39 15.48 20.40 -10.64
C THR A 39 14.32 20.50 -9.66
N SER A 40 14.45 19.80 -8.55
CA SER A 40 13.51 19.75 -7.43
C SER A 40 14.28 19.68 -6.10
N GLU A 41 13.59 19.92 -5.00
CA GLU A 41 14.15 19.78 -3.64
C GLU A 41 14.79 18.38 -3.42
N ILE A 42 14.18 17.34 -3.99
CA ILE A 42 14.70 15.96 -3.96
C ILE A 42 16.07 15.89 -4.65
N THR A 43 16.18 16.41 -5.87
CA THR A 43 17.43 16.37 -6.63
C THR A 43 18.52 17.24 -5.97
N GLU A 44 18.15 18.36 -5.38
CA GLU A 44 19.09 19.22 -4.63
C GLU A 44 19.59 18.55 -3.35
N ARG A 45 18.73 17.80 -2.65
CA ARG A 45 19.12 16.98 -1.51
C ARG A 45 20.13 15.92 -1.90
N LEU A 46 19.89 15.18 -2.99
CA LEU A 46 20.83 14.16 -3.49
C LEU A 46 22.19 14.76 -3.85
N ALA A 47 22.21 15.95 -4.46
CA ALA A 47 23.44 16.67 -4.74
C ALA A 47 24.19 17.06 -3.46
N ARG A 48 23.49 17.58 -2.43
CA ARG A 48 24.06 17.88 -1.11
C ARG A 48 24.64 16.65 -0.40
N MET A 49 24.10 15.47 -0.67
CA MET A 49 24.60 14.20 -0.15
C MET A 49 25.82 13.64 -0.91
N GLY A 50 26.32 14.37 -1.91
CA GLY A 50 27.50 14.00 -2.69
C GLY A 50 27.18 13.29 -4.02
N GLY A 51 25.89 13.16 -4.38
CA GLY A 51 25.50 12.70 -5.70
C GLY A 51 25.78 13.73 -6.78
N THR A 52 26.03 13.27 -8.01
CA THR A 52 26.10 14.18 -9.18
C THR A 52 24.76 14.19 -9.91
N VAL A 53 24.05 15.32 -9.90
CA VAL A 53 22.75 15.44 -10.56
C VAL A 53 22.86 16.33 -11.80
N PHE A 54 22.37 15.84 -12.93
CA PHE A 54 22.30 16.54 -14.20
C PHE A 54 20.86 16.96 -14.54
N GLN A 55 20.72 18.11 -15.19
CA GLN A 55 19.43 18.55 -15.73
C GLN A 55 19.32 18.19 -17.22
N GLY A 56 18.21 17.54 -17.57
CA GLY A 56 17.96 16.99 -18.91
C GLY A 56 18.74 15.70 -19.18
N HIS A 57 18.45 15.08 -20.32
CA HIS A 57 19.07 13.81 -20.70
C HIS A 57 20.12 14.00 -21.79
N ARG A 58 21.37 13.59 -21.54
CA ARG A 58 22.45 13.68 -22.52
C ARG A 58 23.34 12.43 -22.48
N PRO A 59 23.81 11.92 -23.64
CA PRO A 59 24.67 10.74 -23.69
C PRO A 59 25.89 10.81 -22.77
N GLU A 60 26.45 12.01 -22.57
CA GLU A 60 27.66 12.20 -21.78
C GLU A 60 27.46 11.96 -20.27
N HIS A 61 26.22 12.01 -19.77
CA HIS A 61 25.94 11.87 -18.33
C HIS A 61 26.18 10.45 -17.81
N VAL A 62 26.11 9.43 -18.67
CA VAL A 62 26.38 8.02 -18.30
C VAL A 62 27.86 7.66 -18.41
N ALA A 63 28.73 8.64 -18.66
CA ALA A 63 30.18 8.41 -18.70
C ALA A 63 30.66 7.74 -17.40
N ASP A 64 31.46 6.69 -17.56
CA ASP A 64 32.01 5.87 -16.48
C ASP A 64 30.97 5.19 -15.58
N ALA A 65 29.69 5.14 -15.96
CA ALA A 65 28.68 4.39 -15.22
C ALA A 65 28.96 2.89 -15.32
N ASN A 66 28.93 2.19 -14.19
CA ASN A 66 29.00 0.74 -14.18
C ASN A 66 27.64 0.08 -14.34
N VAL A 67 26.56 0.81 -14.03
CA VAL A 67 25.18 0.40 -14.23
C VAL A 67 24.31 1.65 -14.36
N VAL A 68 23.28 1.57 -15.21
CA VAL A 68 22.24 2.59 -15.36
C VAL A 68 20.93 2.05 -14.84
N VAL A 69 20.29 2.78 -13.92
CA VAL A 69 18.99 2.45 -13.34
C VAL A 69 17.93 3.35 -13.97
N THR A 70 16.87 2.78 -14.49
CA THR A 70 15.77 3.53 -15.12
C THR A 70 14.48 3.45 -14.33
N SER A 71 13.73 4.56 -14.33
CA SER A 71 12.34 4.54 -13.90
C SER A 71 11.44 3.99 -15.02
N SER A 72 10.23 3.56 -14.68
CA SER A 72 9.24 3.11 -15.65
C SER A 72 8.81 4.20 -16.65
N ALA A 73 9.04 5.48 -16.33
CA ALA A 73 8.73 6.60 -17.21
C ALA A 73 9.80 6.85 -18.28
N VAL A 74 10.97 6.22 -18.16
CA VAL A 74 12.08 6.38 -19.11
C VAL A 74 11.86 5.48 -20.32
N LYS A 75 11.71 6.09 -21.49
CA LYS A 75 11.55 5.37 -22.75
C LYS A 75 12.89 4.78 -23.25
N PRO A 76 12.86 3.69 -24.04
CA PRO A 76 14.07 3.08 -24.60
C PRO A 76 14.90 3.99 -25.52
N ASP A 77 14.28 5.01 -26.11
CA ASP A 77 14.91 6.02 -26.97
C ASP A 77 15.57 7.16 -26.18
N ASN A 78 15.54 7.12 -24.85
CA ASN A 78 16.25 8.08 -24.02
C ASN A 78 17.76 8.08 -24.37
N PRO A 79 18.38 9.25 -24.59
CA PRO A 79 19.77 9.34 -25.06
C PRO A 79 20.79 8.73 -24.10
N GLU A 80 20.55 8.76 -22.79
CA GLU A 80 21.41 8.14 -21.77
C GLU A 80 21.29 6.61 -21.81
N VAL A 81 20.08 6.09 -21.98
CA VAL A 81 19.83 4.65 -22.10
C VAL A 81 20.46 4.09 -23.38
N ALA A 82 20.31 4.80 -24.50
CA ALA A 82 20.92 4.42 -25.77
C ALA A 82 22.45 4.41 -25.68
N ALA A 83 23.03 5.46 -25.08
CA ALA A 83 24.47 5.56 -24.86
C ALA A 83 25.02 4.45 -23.96
N ALA A 84 24.35 4.17 -22.85
CA ALA A 84 24.73 3.09 -21.93
C ALA A 84 24.75 1.73 -22.62
N ARG A 85 23.70 1.42 -23.41
CA ARG A 85 23.64 0.19 -24.21
C ARG A 85 24.75 0.11 -25.25
N ALA A 86 25.02 1.20 -25.96
CA ALA A 86 26.10 1.25 -26.94
C ALA A 86 27.49 1.04 -26.31
N ALA A 87 27.68 1.49 -25.07
CA ALA A 87 28.90 1.28 -24.29
C ALA A 87 28.97 -0.07 -23.56
N GLY A 88 27.96 -0.95 -23.71
CA GLY A 88 27.89 -2.24 -23.01
C GLY A 88 27.64 -2.13 -21.51
N VAL A 89 27.19 -0.96 -21.02
CA VAL A 89 26.82 -0.73 -19.63
C VAL A 89 25.43 -1.34 -19.36
N PRO A 90 25.26 -2.19 -18.34
CA PRO A 90 23.96 -2.76 -17.99
C PRO A 90 22.93 -1.66 -17.69
N VAL A 91 21.75 -1.78 -18.29
CA VAL A 91 20.59 -0.93 -18.00
C VAL A 91 19.54 -1.78 -17.32
N ILE A 92 19.24 -1.48 -16.06
CA ILE A 92 18.32 -2.27 -15.23
C ILE A 92 17.15 -1.40 -14.74
N PRO A 93 15.96 -1.98 -14.55
CA PRO A 93 14.83 -1.27 -13.98
C PRO A 93 15.04 -1.00 -12.48
N ARG A 94 14.34 0.02 -11.97
CA ARG A 94 14.26 0.35 -10.53
C ARG A 94 14.07 -0.87 -9.61
N ALA A 95 13.16 -1.77 -9.98
CA ALA A 95 12.81 -2.95 -9.17
C ALA A 95 13.99 -3.92 -9.00
N GLU A 96 14.81 -4.07 -10.04
CA GLU A 96 16.01 -4.91 -9.98
C GLU A 96 17.08 -4.30 -9.06
N MET A 97 17.28 -2.98 -9.12
CA MET A 97 18.19 -2.31 -8.19
C MET A 97 17.71 -2.43 -6.73
N LEU A 98 16.40 -2.30 -6.48
CA LEU A 98 15.84 -2.53 -5.15
C LEU A 98 16.09 -3.97 -4.68
N ALA A 99 15.91 -4.96 -5.56
CA ALA A 99 16.20 -6.36 -5.25
C ALA A 99 17.66 -6.56 -4.81
N GLU A 100 18.61 -5.93 -5.49
CA GLU A 100 20.03 -6.01 -5.14
C GLU A 100 20.35 -5.31 -3.80
N LEU A 101 19.72 -4.16 -3.53
CA LEU A 101 19.85 -3.49 -2.23
C LEU A 101 19.31 -4.34 -1.08
N MET A 102 18.21 -5.06 -1.31
CA MET A 102 17.65 -5.99 -0.33
C MET A 102 18.57 -7.18 -0.01
N ARG A 103 19.53 -7.51 -0.90
CA ARG A 103 20.57 -8.53 -0.63
C ARG A 103 21.70 -8.02 0.27
N LEU A 104 21.89 -6.70 0.35
CA LEU A 104 22.96 -6.08 1.13
C LEU A 104 22.58 -5.84 2.60
N LYS A 105 21.28 -5.96 2.92
CA LYS A 105 20.69 -5.69 4.24
C LYS A 105 19.84 -6.87 4.71
N TYR A 106 19.52 -6.92 6.01
CA TYR A 106 18.49 -7.82 6.51
C TYR A 106 17.12 -7.33 6.03
N SER A 107 16.53 -8.06 5.09
CA SER A 107 15.33 -7.61 4.38
C SER A 107 14.06 -8.25 4.92
N VAL A 108 13.08 -7.42 5.24
CA VAL A 108 11.68 -7.79 5.48
C VAL A 108 10.88 -7.37 4.25
N ALA A 109 10.31 -8.34 3.54
CA ALA A 109 9.46 -8.09 2.39
C ALA A 109 8.00 -8.37 2.74
N VAL A 110 7.11 -7.43 2.47
CA VAL A 110 5.68 -7.54 2.76
C VAL A 110 4.91 -7.66 1.45
N ALA A 111 4.32 -8.84 1.22
CA ALA A 111 3.56 -9.19 0.03
C ALA A 111 2.11 -9.56 0.39
N GLY A 112 1.26 -9.69 -0.64
CA GLY A 112 -0.13 -10.14 -0.52
C GLY A 112 -1.09 -9.22 -1.27
N ALA A 113 -2.30 -9.66 -1.61
CA ALA A 113 -3.21 -8.83 -2.41
C ALA A 113 -3.56 -7.51 -1.69
N HIS A 114 -3.89 -7.59 -0.39
CA HIS A 114 -4.34 -6.44 0.39
C HIS A 114 -3.52 -6.22 1.66
N GLY A 115 -3.41 -4.96 2.11
CA GLY A 115 -2.76 -4.61 3.38
C GLY A 115 -1.24 -4.50 3.35
N LYS A 116 -0.60 -4.63 2.17
CA LYS A 116 0.86 -4.52 1.99
C LYS A 116 1.44 -3.22 2.55
N THR A 117 1.00 -2.08 2.01
CA THR A 117 1.45 -0.74 2.42
C THR A 117 1.27 -0.51 3.92
N THR A 118 0.10 -0.86 4.47
CA THR A 118 -0.18 -0.70 5.91
C THR A 118 0.74 -1.56 6.75
N THR A 119 0.87 -2.84 6.43
CA THR A 119 1.72 -3.78 7.17
C THR A 119 3.19 -3.40 7.08
N THR A 120 3.66 -2.96 5.91
CA THR A 120 5.03 -2.44 5.71
C THR A 120 5.30 -1.25 6.64
N GLY A 121 4.34 -0.33 6.76
CA GLY A 121 4.40 0.78 7.70
C GLY A 121 4.46 0.34 9.16
N LEU A 122 3.59 -0.59 9.57
CA LEU A 122 3.57 -1.09 10.95
C LEU A 122 4.87 -1.84 11.31
N VAL A 123 5.38 -2.67 10.40
CA VAL A 123 6.69 -3.34 10.57
C VAL A 123 7.79 -2.30 10.74
N ALA A 124 7.82 -1.26 9.90
CA ALA A 124 8.82 -0.20 10.01
C ALA A 124 8.78 0.51 11.37
N GLU A 125 7.58 0.85 11.87
CA GLU A 125 7.41 1.50 13.18
C GLU A 125 7.83 0.58 14.33
N VAL A 126 7.52 -0.72 14.25
CA VAL A 126 7.96 -1.72 15.25
C VAL A 126 9.49 -1.84 15.28
N LEU A 127 10.14 -1.96 14.12
CA LEU A 127 11.60 -2.03 14.03
C LEU A 127 12.27 -0.73 14.50
N ALA A 128 11.71 0.44 14.14
CA ALA A 128 12.19 1.73 14.61
C ALA A 128 12.05 1.87 16.14
N GLY A 129 10.91 1.45 16.70
CA GLY A 129 10.65 1.41 18.14
C GLY A 129 11.61 0.50 18.90
N GLY A 130 12.01 -0.62 18.28
CA GLY A 130 13.06 -1.52 18.77
C GLY A 130 14.49 -1.00 18.62
N GLY A 131 14.70 0.21 18.09
CA GLY A 131 16.01 0.81 17.91
C GLY A 131 16.81 0.26 16.72
N LEU A 132 16.17 -0.49 15.82
CA LEU A 132 16.83 -1.09 14.65
C LEU A 132 16.96 -0.14 13.45
N ASP A 133 16.30 1.03 13.51
CA ASP A 133 16.37 2.14 12.53
C ASP A 133 16.37 1.67 11.05
N PRO A 134 15.26 1.03 10.58
CA PRO A 134 15.23 0.39 9.27
C PRO A 134 15.19 1.40 8.12
N THR A 135 15.79 1.04 6.99
CA THR A 135 15.41 1.65 5.71
C THR A 135 14.04 1.12 5.29
N VAL A 136 13.16 1.98 4.78
CA VAL A 136 11.77 1.64 4.45
C VAL A 136 11.48 2.06 3.00
N VAL A 137 10.92 1.14 2.21
CA VAL A 137 10.58 1.37 0.80
C VAL A 137 9.13 0.93 0.56
N ILE A 138 8.24 1.89 0.29
CA ILE A 138 6.79 1.64 0.19
C ILE A 138 6.28 2.12 -1.17
N GLY A 139 5.27 1.45 -1.72
CA GLY A 139 4.55 1.92 -2.91
C GLY A 139 3.69 3.18 -2.68
N GLY A 140 3.44 3.57 -1.42
CA GLY A 140 2.57 4.69 -1.01
C GLY A 140 3.16 5.59 0.09
N LYS A 141 2.45 6.67 0.46
CA LYS A 141 2.89 7.68 1.44
C LYS A 141 2.47 7.32 2.88
N LEU A 142 3.43 7.19 3.81
CA LEU A 142 3.14 7.11 5.25
C LEU A 142 2.77 8.49 5.82
N LYS A 143 1.75 8.57 6.69
CA LYS A 143 1.36 9.85 7.34
C LYS A 143 2.42 10.36 8.32
N SER A 144 3.12 9.48 9.02
CA SER A 144 4.14 9.86 10.00
C SER A 144 5.35 10.54 9.36
N VAL A 145 5.63 10.27 8.08
CA VAL A 145 6.90 10.66 7.44
C VAL A 145 6.72 11.42 6.10
N GLY A 146 5.54 11.39 5.48
CA GLY A 146 5.21 12.19 4.28
C GLY A 146 5.94 11.79 2.98
N VAL A 147 6.79 10.75 3.00
CA VAL A 147 7.61 10.27 1.88
C VAL A 147 7.42 8.78 1.62
N ASN A 148 7.64 8.30 0.38
CA ASN A 148 7.49 6.87 0.01
C ASN A 148 8.73 6.02 0.33
N ALA A 149 9.81 6.66 0.78
CA ALA A 149 11.02 5.97 1.24
C ALA A 149 11.60 6.72 2.45
N LEU A 150 11.83 6.00 3.55
CA LEU A 150 12.52 6.51 4.74
C LEU A 150 13.87 5.82 4.83
N LEU A 151 14.92 6.60 5.05
CA LEU A 151 16.27 6.06 5.17
C LEU A 151 16.70 5.99 6.63
N GLY A 152 16.52 4.82 7.21
CA GLY A 152 17.18 4.45 8.45
C GLY A 152 18.64 4.05 8.24
N ARG A 153 19.44 4.24 9.28
CA ARG A 153 20.89 3.97 9.32
C ARG A 153 21.22 2.54 9.72
N GLY A 154 20.23 1.77 10.19
CA GLY A 154 20.42 0.39 10.61
C GLY A 154 20.57 -0.60 9.45
N ASP A 155 20.81 -1.86 9.81
CA ASP A 155 21.09 -2.95 8.87
C ASP A 155 19.83 -3.55 8.23
N PHE A 156 18.64 -3.08 8.63
CA PHE A 156 17.36 -3.57 8.13
C PHE A 156 16.84 -2.76 6.95
N ILE A 157 16.15 -3.45 6.04
CA ILE A 157 15.31 -2.85 5.01
C ILE A 157 13.93 -3.49 5.04
N VAL A 158 12.88 -2.67 5.10
CA VAL A 158 11.49 -3.09 5.03
C VAL A 158 10.93 -2.62 3.70
N ALA A 159 10.48 -3.54 2.86
CA ALA A 159 10.00 -3.23 1.52
C ALA A 159 8.63 -3.84 1.25
N GLU A 160 7.76 -3.05 0.62
CA GLU A 160 6.57 -3.58 -0.03
C GLU A 160 6.98 -4.40 -1.26
N ALA A 161 6.44 -5.61 -1.39
CA ALA A 161 6.71 -6.52 -2.50
C ALA A 161 5.46 -6.67 -3.36
N ASP A 162 5.55 -6.18 -4.60
CA ASP A 162 4.44 -6.11 -5.54
C ASP A 162 4.36 -7.39 -6.37
N GLU A 163 3.23 -8.09 -6.25
CA GLU A 163 2.93 -9.30 -6.99
C GLU A 163 2.37 -9.02 -8.39
N SER A 164 1.91 -7.80 -8.69
CA SER A 164 1.08 -7.49 -9.88
C SER A 164 1.72 -7.82 -11.22
N ASP A 165 3.04 -7.71 -11.31
CA ASP A 165 3.84 -7.98 -12.51
C ASP A 165 4.89 -9.09 -12.28
N GLY A 166 4.77 -9.80 -11.16
CA GLY A 166 5.72 -10.83 -10.74
C GLY A 166 7.09 -10.30 -10.27
N SER A 167 7.28 -8.98 -10.15
CA SER A 167 8.58 -8.39 -9.77
C SER A 167 9.05 -8.75 -8.36
N PHE A 168 8.14 -9.04 -7.43
CA PHE A 168 8.50 -9.60 -6.12
C PHE A 168 9.30 -10.92 -6.21
N LEU A 169 9.19 -11.67 -7.32
CA LEU A 169 10.04 -12.81 -7.64
C LEU A 169 11.44 -12.38 -8.08
N ASN A 170 11.89 -11.15 -7.82
CA ASN A 170 13.30 -10.80 -7.89
C ASN A 170 13.91 -10.64 -6.50
N PHE A 171 13.08 -10.51 -5.46
CA PHE A 171 13.53 -10.26 -4.10
C PHE A 171 14.05 -11.55 -3.46
N SER A 172 14.94 -11.42 -2.49
CA SER A 172 15.45 -12.53 -1.68
C SER A 172 15.43 -12.12 -0.21
N PRO A 173 14.22 -12.04 0.39
CA PRO A 173 14.07 -11.51 1.73
C PRO A 173 14.61 -12.46 2.79
N THR A 174 15.03 -11.91 3.94
CA THR A 174 15.29 -12.73 5.14
C THR A 174 13.98 -13.08 5.85
N ILE A 175 13.04 -12.15 5.89
CA ILE A 175 11.69 -12.38 6.42
C ILE A 175 10.69 -11.99 5.33
N ALA A 176 9.76 -12.90 4.99
CA ALA A 176 8.67 -12.61 4.08
C ALA A 176 7.34 -12.64 4.82
N VAL A 177 6.60 -11.54 4.77
CA VAL A 177 5.22 -11.46 5.27
C VAL A 177 4.28 -11.64 4.08
N VAL A 178 3.30 -12.54 4.19
CA VAL A 178 2.23 -12.69 3.20
C VAL A 178 0.89 -12.45 3.88
N THR A 179 0.27 -11.31 3.58
CA THR A 179 -0.93 -10.85 4.28
C THR A 179 -2.19 -11.62 3.91
N ASN A 180 -2.34 -11.94 2.62
CA ASN A 180 -3.41 -12.72 2.02
C ASN A 180 -3.10 -12.98 0.55
N ILE A 181 -3.86 -13.89 -0.06
CA ILE A 181 -3.89 -14.14 -1.50
C ILE A 181 -5.35 -13.98 -1.96
N ASP A 182 -5.57 -13.21 -3.02
CA ASP A 182 -6.90 -12.98 -3.62
C ASP A 182 -6.77 -12.94 -5.17
N ARG A 183 -7.90 -12.96 -5.88
CA ARG A 183 -7.97 -12.90 -7.35
C ARG A 183 -7.71 -11.49 -7.87
N GLU A 184 -6.46 -11.05 -7.76
CA GLU A 184 -5.99 -9.77 -8.29
C GLU A 184 -5.05 -9.96 -9.49
N HIS A 185 -4.90 -8.91 -10.31
CA HIS A 185 -3.95 -8.88 -11.44
C HIS A 185 -4.14 -10.02 -12.46
N LEU A 186 -5.40 -10.32 -12.79
CA LEU A 186 -5.78 -11.37 -13.76
C LEU A 186 -5.40 -11.06 -15.22
N ASP A 187 -4.89 -9.85 -15.47
CA ASP A 187 -4.19 -9.46 -16.70
C ASP A 187 -2.78 -10.06 -16.80
N PHE A 188 -2.18 -10.41 -15.66
CA PHE A 188 -0.86 -11.05 -15.57
C PHE A 188 -0.95 -12.53 -15.19
N TYR A 189 -1.80 -12.88 -14.22
CA TYR A 189 -1.99 -14.25 -13.77
C TYR A 189 -3.23 -14.89 -14.41
N ALA A 190 -3.11 -16.16 -14.81
CA ALA A 190 -4.22 -16.89 -15.42
C ALA A 190 -5.39 -17.12 -14.44
N ASP A 191 -5.07 -17.48 -13.19
CA ASP A 191 -6.03 -17.85 -12.16
C ASP A 191 -5.42 -17.78 -10.75
N LEU A 192 -6.24 -18.06 -9.74
CA LEU A 192 -5.81 -18.07 -8.33
C LEU A 192 -4.69 -19.09 -8.07
N ALA A 193 -4.70 -20.24 -8.74
CA ALA A 193 -3.68 -21.26 -8.59
C ALA A 193 -2.31 -20.76 -9.09
N SER A 194 -2.30 -20.00 -10.18
CA SER A 194 -1.09 -19.34 -10.71
C SER A 194 -0.53 -18.29 -9.75
N ILE A 195 -1.43 -17.54 -9.08
CA ILE A 195 -1.05 -16.56 -8.04
C ILE A 195 -0.45 -17.31 -6.84
N GLN A 196 -1.11 -18.35 -6.33
CA GLN A 196 -0.63 -19.22 -5.25
C GLN A 196 0.77 -19.78 -5.53
N GLU A 197 1.02 -20.24 -6.77
CA GLU A 197 2.32 -20.75 -7.18
C GLU A 197 3.39 -19.64 -7.22
N ALA A 198 3.03 -18.41 -7.59
CA ALA A 198 3.94 -17.28 -7.49
C ALA A 198 4.31 -16.99 -6.03
N PHE A 199 3.33 -16.98 -5.11
CA PHE A 199 3.59 -16.79 -3.68
C PHE A 199 4.46 -17.90 -3.07
N LEU A 200 4.25 -19.16 -3.46
CA LEU A 200 5.13 -20.26 -3.03
C LEU A 200 6.57 -20.05 -3.51
N ARG A 201 6.75 -19.67 -4.79
CA ARG A 201 8.07 -19.35 -5.32
C ARG A 201 8.71 -18.17 -4.61
N PHE A 202 7.94 -17.16 -4.22
CA PHE A 202 8.43 -16.02 -3.42
C PHE A 202 8.89 -16.46 -2.02
N ILE A 203 8.07 -17.24 -1.31
CA ILE A 203 8.41 -17.80 0.01
C ILE A 203 9.66 -18.68 -0.09
N ASP A 204 9.82 -19.46 -1.16
CA ASP A 204 10.98 -20.34 -1.36
C ASP A 204 12.32 -19.60 -1.49
N ARG A 205 12.31 -18.27 -1.72
CA ARG A 205 13.51 -17.43 -1.77
C ARG A 205 14.06 -17.03 -0.42
N ILE A 206 13.30 -17.27 0.65
CA ILE A 206 13.76 -17.04 2.02
C ILE A 206 14.96 -17.97 2.28
N PRO A 207 16.08 -17.48 2.86
CA PRO A 207 17.20 -18.33 3.22
C PRO A 207 16.79 -19.36 4.29
N PHE A 208 17.55 -20.45 4.46
CA PHE A 208 17.17 -21.53 5.40
C PHE A 208 16.96 -21.07 6.84
N TYR A 209 17.62 -19.97 7.24
CA TYR A 209 17.52 -19.37 8.58
C TYR A 209 16.44 -18.28 8.68
N GLY A 210 15.82 -17.88 7.56
CA GLY A 210 14.79 -16.85 7.54
C GLY A 210 13.40 -17.35 7.94
N LEU A 211 12.41 -16.46 7.89
CA LEU A 211 11.04 -16.72 8.35
C LEU A 211 9.97 -16.29 7.33
N ALA A 212 8.96 -17.15 7.13
CA ALA A 212 7.70 -16.79 6.49
C ALA A 212 6.63 -16.45 7.54
N VAL A 213 6.05 -15.26 7.50
CA VAL A 213 4.94 -14.83 8.38
C VAL A 213 3.64 -14.86 7.57
N LEU A 214 2.74 -15.79 7.88
CA LEU A 214 1.60 -16.15 7.03
C LEU A 214 0.26 -15.99 7.76
N CYS A 215 -0.70 -15.31 7.14
CA CYS A 215 -2.06 -15.18 7.68
C CYS A 215 -2.85 -16.50 7.55
N LEU A 216 -3.06 -17.21 8.66
CA LEU A 216 -3.80 -18.49 8.66
C LEU A 216 -5.27 -18.32 8.27
N ASP A 217 -5.85 -17.15 8.54
CA ASP A 217 -7.26 -16.84 8.26
C ASP A 217 -7.52 -16.52 6.78
N SER A 218 -6.48 -16.47 5.93
CA SER A 218 -6.63 -16.34 4.47
C SER A 218 -6.81 -17.73 3.84
N PRO A 219 -7.98 -18.06 3.26
CA PRO A 219 -8.24 -19.41 2.72
C PRO A 219 -7.24 -19.82 1.64
N ALA A 220 -6.97 -18.94 0.68
CA ALA A 220 -6.01 -19.20 -0.40
C ALA A 220 -4.57 -19.37 0.11
N LEU A 221 -4.21 -18.73 1.24
CA LEU A 221 -2.92 -18.94 1.87
C LEU A 221 -2.89 -20.27 2.64
N GLN A 222 -3.97 -20.59 3.35
CA GLN A 222 -4.14 -21.85 4.08
C GLN A 222 -3.98 -23.07 3.15
N GLU A 223 -4.48 -22.99 1.92
CA GLU A 223 -4.32 -24.04 0.89
C GLU A 223 -2.86 -24.31 0.50
N ILE A 224 -1.99 -23.29 0.55
CA ILE A 224 -0.57 -23.44 0.17
C ILE A 224 0.35 -23.75 1.35
N ILE A 225 -0.08 -23.54 2.60
CA ILE A 225 0.71 -23.82 3.82
C ILE A 225 1.35 -25.23 3.80
N PRO A 226 0.63 -26.33 3.45
CA PRO A 226 1.22 -27.67 3.41
C PRO A 226 2.40 -27.82 2.43
N ARG A 227 2.54 -26.91 1.47
CA ARG A 227 3.59 -26.92 0.44
C ARG A 227 4.78 -26.03 0.81
N VAL A 228 4.68 -25.20 1.87
CA VAL A 228 5.75 -24.32 2.33
C VAL A 228 6.86 -25.14 3.00
N LYS A 229 8.09 -24.98 2.51
CA LYS A 229 9.27 -25.72 3.00
C LYS A 229 10.18 -24.91 3.93
N LYS A 230 9.81 -23.66 4.22
CA LYS A 230 10.59 -22.73 5.04
C LYS A 230 10.07 -22.72 6.48
N ARG A 231 10.89 -22.23 7.41
CA ARG A 231 10.39 -21.88 8.75
C ARG A 231 9.26 -20.87 8.59
N MET A 232 8.15 -21.10 9.26
CA MET A 232 7.00 -20.22 9.18
C MET A 232 6.43 -19.96 10.57
N THR A 233 5.79 -18.80 10.70
CA THR A 233 4.93 -18.45 11.82
C THR A 233 3.58 -18.06 11.26
N THR A 234 2.53 -18.69 11.78
CA THR A 234 1.16 -18.36 11.40
C THR A 234 0.57 -17.29 12.32
N TYR A 235 -0.21 -16.37 11.76
CA TYR A 235 -0.97 -15.38 12.53
C TYR A 235 -2.44 -15.32 12.11
N GLY A 236 -3.32 -14.89 13.01
CA GLY A 236 -4.74 -14.75 12.70
C GLY A 236 -5.63 -14.48 13.92
N LEU A 237 -6.95 -14.55 13.74
CA LEU A 237 -7.91 -14.62 14.83
C LEU A 237 -8.31 -16.07 15.14
N SER A 238 -8.00 -17.00 14.23
CA SER A 238 -8.14 -18.42 14.49
C SER A 238 -7.30 -18.85 15.69
N ARG A 239 -7.90 -19.66 16.58
CA ARG A 239 -7.20 -20.31 17.71
C ARG A 239 -6.14 -21.32 17.29
N GLN A 240 -6.05 -21.64 16.00
CA GLN A 240 -5.03 -22.52 15.43
C GLN A 240 -3.79 -21.76 14.96
N ALA A 241 -3.82 -20.42 14.94
CA ALA A 241 -2.65 -19.61 14.61
C ALA A 241 -1.67 -19.57 15.80
N GLU A 242 -0.37 -19.52 15.51
CA GLU A 242 0.65 -19.39 16.55
C GLU A 242 0.61 -18.02 17.23
N LEU A 243 0.44 -16.96 16.44
CA LEU A 243 0.20 -15.60 16.94
C LEU A 243 -1.26 -15.22 16.73
N GLN A 244 -2.00 -15.05 17.81
CA GLN A 244 -3.43 -14.75 17.75
C GLN A 244 -3.78 -13.40 18.37
N ALA A 245 -4.83 -12.76 17.85
CA ALA A 245 -5.59 -11.76 18.59
C ALA A 245 -6.94 -12.34 19.02
N ASP A 246 -7.33 -12.07 20.26
CA ASP A 246 -8.66 -12.36 20.80
C ASP A 246 -9.22 -11.12 21.49
N GLN A 247 -10.49 -11.16 21.88
CA GLN A 247 -11.20 -10.08 22.58
C GLN A 247 -11.15 -8.76 21.79
N VAL A 248 -11.31 -8.86 20.47
CA VAL A 248 -11.27 -7.70 19.59
C VAL A 248 -12.49 -6.81 19.83
N VAL A 249 -12.24 -5.57 20.22
CA VAL A 249 -13.25 -4.53 20.43
C VAL A 249 -12.88 -3.30 19.61
N PHE A 250 -13.84 -2.78 18.85
CA PHE A 250 -13.68 -1.54 18.10
C PHE A 250 -14.33 -0.39 18.87
N ASP A 251 -13.55 0.64 19.17
CA ASP A 251 -13.95 1.82 19.94
C ASP A 251 -13.60 3.08 19.12
N GLY A 252 -14.58 3.55 18.33
CA GLY A 252 -14.35 4.58 17.33
C GLY A 252 -13.22 4.18 16.37
N LEU A 253 -12.24 5.04 16.17
CA LEU A 253 -11.08 4.78 15.30
C LEU A 253 -10.01 3.87 15.90
N ARG A 254 -10.25 3.27 17.06
CA ARG A 254 -9.29 2.43 17.77
C ARG A 254 -9.77 0.99 17.80
N SER A 255 -8.81 0.07 17.72
CA SER A 255 -9.03 -1.35 17.93
C SER A 255 -8.30 -1.79 19.20
N ARG A 256 -9.00 -2.47 20.10
CA ARG A 256 -8.42 -3.09 21.31
C ARG A 256 -8.47 -4.59 21.15
N PHE A 257 -7.39 -5.28 21.45
CA PHE A 257 -7.33 -6.74 21.41
C PHE A 257 -6.21 -7.26 22.32
N THR A 258 -6.32 -8.53 22.72
CA THR A 258 -5.27 -9.23 23.49
C THR A 258 -4.49 -10.13 22.57
N VAL A 259 -3.16 -10.00 22.59
CA VAL A 259 -2.25 -10.82 21.79
C VAL A 259 -1.85 -12.06 22.59
N PHE A 260 -1.84 -13.21 21.92
CA PHE A 260 -1.26 -14.43 22.47
C PHE A 260 -0.26 -15.03 21.50
N TRP A 261 0.79 -15.62 22.06
CA TRP A 261 1.81 -16.36 21.35
C TRP A 261 1.81 -17.81 21.84
N GLN A 262 1.56 -18.75 20.93
CA GLN A 262 1.48 -20.19 21.21
C GLN A 262 0.56 -20.51 22.39
N GLY A 263 -0.59 -19.82 22.46
CA GLY A 263 -1.60 -19.97 23.52
C GLY A 263 -1.32 -19.20 24.82
N GLN A 264 -0.14 -18.57 24.97
CA GLN A 264 0.19 -17.75 26.13
C GLN A 264 -0.14 -16.28 25.86
N ALA A 265 -0.86 -15.63 26.78
CA ALA A 265 -1.18 -14.21 26.65
C ALA A 265 0.09 -13.36 26.80
N LEU A 266 0.40 -12.55 25.78
CA LEU A 266 1.46 -11.54 25.85
C LEU A 266 0.93 -10.24 26.48
N GLY A 267 -0.28 -9.82 26.09
CA GLY A 267 -0.94 -8.68 26.69
C GLY A 267 -1.86 -7.91 25.74
N PRO A 268 -2.54 -6.87 26.26
CA PRO A 268 -3.45 -6.05 25.47
C PRO A 268 -2.72 -4.98 24.67
N ILE A 269 -3.22 -4.68 23.47
CA ILE A 269 -2.79 -3.60 22.58
C ILE A 269 -3.97 -2.69 22.24
N VAL A 270 -3.72 -1.38 22.21
CA VAL A 270 -4.66 -0.38 21.67
C VAL A 270 -4.13 0.19 20.35
N LEU A 271 -4.55 -0.39 19.23
CA LEU A 271 -4.17 0.09 17.90
C LEU A 271 -5.00 1.32 17.53
N ASN A 272 -4.35 2.42 17.14
CA ASN A 272 -5.02 3.64 16.68
C ASN A 272 -5.43 3.57 15.20
N MET A 273 -5.96 2.41 14.80
CA MET A 273 -6.48 2.13 13.47
C MET A 273 -7.73 1.25 13.62
N PRO A 274 -8.85 1.59 12.95
CA PRO A 274 -10.08 0.81 13.04
C PRO A 274 -10.06 -0.42 12.11
N GLY A 275 -10.95 -1.37 12.40
CA GLY A 275 -11.26 -2.47 11.50
C GLY A 275 -10.42 -3.73 11.72
N GLN A 276 -11.06 -4.88 11.56
CA GLN A 276 -10.44 -6.19 11.75
C GLN A 276 -9.22 -6.42 10.86
N HIS A 277 -9.24 -5.91 9.63
CA HIS A 277 -8.10 -6.00 8.71
C HIS A 277 -6.83 -5.34 9.27
N ASN A 278 -6.96 -4.27 10.07
CA ASN A 278 -5.80 -3.64 10.71
C ASN A 278 -5.30 -4.41 11.93
N VAL A 279 -6.15 -5.22 12.58
CA VAL A 279 -5.70 -6.19 13.60
C VAL A 279 -4.81 -7.25 12.94
N TYR A 280 -5.19 -7.78 11.77
CA TYR A 280 -4.32 -8.70 11.01
C TYR A 280 -2.99 -8.07 10.62
N ASN A 281 -3.01 -6.83 10.10
CA ASN A 281 -1.78 -6.11 9.74
C ASN A 281 -0.87 -5.90 10.97
N ALA A 282 -1.46 -5.58 12.13
CA ALA A 282 -0.71 -5.44 13.39
C ALA A 282 -0.12 -6.78 13.85
N LEU A 283 -0.86 -7.88 13.80
CA LEU A 283 -0.35 -9.21 14.14
C LEU A 283 0.84 -9.60 13.25
N ALA A 284 0.77 -9.34 11.94
CA ALA A 284 1.90 -9.57 11.05
C ALA A 284 3.15 -8.80 11.50
N SER A 285 2.99 -7.52 11.89
CA SER A 285 4.12 -6.72 12.39
C SER A 285 4.66 -7.18 13.75
N ILE A 286 3.79 -7.68 14.63
CA ILE A 286 4.18 -8.25 15.93
C ILE A 286 4.99 -9.53 15.70
N ALA A 287 4.57 -10.40 14.77
CA ALA A 287 5.32 -11.62 14.44
C ALA A 287 6.75 -11.29 13.96
N VAL A 288 6.90 -10.26 13.12
CA VAL A 288 8.23 -9.80 12.69
C VAL A 288 9.03 -9.25 13.87
N GLY A 289 8.42 -8.44 14.75
CA GLY A 289 9.11 -7.90 15.92
C GLY A 289 9.60 -8.99 16.88
N LEU A 290 8.77 -10.00 17.14
CA LEU A 290 9.12 -11.13 18.00
C LEU A 290 10.24 -12.00 17.40
N GLU A 291 10.21 -12.25 16.09
CA GLU A 291 11.30 -12.95 15.38
C GLU A 291 12.65 -12.22 15.50
N LEU A 292 12.62 -10.89 15.55
CA LEU A 292 13.80 -10.05 15.73
C LEU A 292 14.13 -9.77 17.21
N GLU A 293 13.51 -10.53 18.13
CA GLU A 293 13.75 -10.45 19.58
C GLU A 293 13.46 -9.07 20.18
N ILE A 294 12.57 -8.29 19.55
CA ILE A 294 12.09 -7.03 20.12
C ILE A 294 11.10 -7.37 21.23
N ASP A 295 11.33 -6.81 22.41
CA ASP A 295 10.46 -7.01 23.56
C ASP A 295 9.01 -6.57 23.27
N PHE A 296 8.03 -7.34 23.77
CA PHE A 296 6.62 -7.13 23.47
C PHE A 296 6.11 -5.76 23.94
N ASP A 297 6.58 -5.23 25.07
CA ASP A 297 6.17 -3.91 25.53
C ASP A 297 6.69 -2.81 24.59
N THR A 298 7.84 -3.02 23.97
CA THR A 298 8.40 -2.11 22.95
C THR A 298 7.58 -2.18 21.66
N ILE A 299 7.24 -3.39 21.19
CA ILE A 299 6.36 -3.59 20.02
C ILE A 299 5.01 -2.91 20.25
N LYS A 300 4.41 -3.16 21.42
CA LYS A 300 3.16 -2.53 21.84
C LYS A 300 3.25 -1.01 21.81
N ALA A 301 4.25 -0.43 22.48
CA ALA A 301 4.42 1.02 22.54
C ALA A 301 4.61 1.66 21.16
N ALA A 302 5.24 0.95 20.21
CA ALA A 302 5.36 1.40 18.83
C ALA A 302 3.99 1.42 18.12
N LEU A 303 3.24 0.32 18.20
CA LEU A 303 1.93 0.19 17.55
C LEU A 303 0.88 1.17 18.10
N GLU A 304 0.88 1.43 19.41
CA GLU A 304 -0.08 2.37 20.04
C GLU A 304 0.15 3.83 19.60
N LYS A 305 1.33 4.17 19.05
CA LYS A 305 1.67 5.52 18.57
C LYS A 305 1.36 5.76 17.09
N VAL A 306 1.03 4.71 16.34
CA VAL A 306 0.83 4.80 14.89
C VAL A 306 -0.34 5.74 14.54
N GLN A 307 -0.11 6.65 13.57
CA GLN A 307 -1.09 7.64 13.12
C GLN A 307 -1.91 7.19 11.88
N GLY A 308 -1.70 5.94 11.44
CA GLY A 308 -2.30 5.35 10.25
C GLY A 308 -1.58 5.72 8.94
N VAL A 309 -2.18 5.34 7.81
CA VAL A 309 -1.64 5.56 6.46
C VAL A 309 -2.50 6.56 5.69
N GLN A 310 -1.93 7.29 4.73
CA GLN A 310 -2.71 8.17 3.86
C GLN A 310 -3.70 7.36 3.04
N ARG A 311 -4.92 7.89 2.88
CA ARG A 311 -6.01 7.25 2.13
C ARG A 311 -6.36 5.84 2.62
N ARG A 312 -6.19 5.53 3.92
CA ARG A 312 -6.66 4.28 4.54
C ARG A 312 -7.48 4.64 5.77
N LEU A 313 -8.80 4.68 5.61
CA LEU A 313 -9.78 5.25 6.55
C LEU A 313 -9.33 6.60 7.11
N GLU A 314 -8.83 7.47 6.24
CA GLU A 314 -8.29 8.77 6.62
C GLU A 314 -9.41 9.77 6.84
N ILE A 315 -9.52 10.32 8.05
CA ILE A 315 -10.37 11.49 8.30
C ILE A 315 -9.78 12.71 7.57
N LYS A 316 -10.54 13.25 6.61
CA LYS A 316 -10.20 14.48 5.87
C LYS A 316 -10.65 15.73 6.59
N GLY A 317 -11.68 15.63 7.43
CA GLY A 317 -12.21 16.74 8.21
C GLY A 317 -13.63 16.46 8.71
N GLN A 318 -14.19 17.44 9.42
CA GLN A 318 -15.54 17.39 9.95
C GLN A 318 -16.25 18.73 9.73
N TRP A 319 -17.56 18.70 9.51
CA TRP A 319 -18.43 19.88 9.43
C TRP A 319 -19.80 19.55 10.01
N ASN A 320 -20.31 20.32 10.98
CA ASN A 320 -21.60 20.06 11.65
C ASN A 320 -21.87 18.57 11.96
N GLN A 321 -20.90 17.92 12.62
CA GLN A 321 -20.89 16.49 12.95
C GLN A 321 -20.77 15.53 11.76
N VAL A 322 -20.91 15.97 10.50
CA VAL A 322 -20.54 15.17 9.33
C VAL A 322 -19.05 14.85 9.41
N THR A 323 -18.70 13.57 9.28
CA THR A 323 -17.30 13.12 9.22
C THR A 323 -16.96 12.69 7.80
N VAL A 324 -15.95 13.33 7.22
CA VAL A 324 -15.49 13.01 5.87
C VAL A 324 -14.25 12.13 5.94
N ILE A 325 -14.32 10.97 5.31
CA ILE A 325 -13.31 9.91 5.34
C ILE A 325 -12.92 9.56 3.90
N ASP A 326 -11.63 9.34 3.67
CA ASP A 326 -11.10 8.82 2.41
C ASP A 326 -10.46 7.45 2.59
N ASP A 327 -10.75 6.54 1.67
CA ASP A 327 -10.15 5.22 1.61
C ASP A 327 -9.80 4.80 0.18
N TYR A 328 -8.62 4.21 0.03
CA TYR A 328 -8.05 3.77 -1.25
C TYR A 328 -8.65 2.45 -1.75
N GLY A 329 -9.46 1.77 -0.92
CA GLY A 329 -10.11 0.52 -1.26
C GLY A 329 -10.81 0.59 -2.61
N HIS A 330 -10.44 -0.31 -3.51
CA HIS A 330 -10.93 -0.35 -4.90
C HIS A 330 -11.19 -1.78 -5.38
N HIS A 331 -10.73 -2.78 -4.62
CA HIS A 331 -11.13 -4.18 -4.76
C HIS A 331 -12.38 -4.48 -3.92
N PRO A 332 -13.31 -5.35 -4.36
CA PRO A 332 -14.48 -5.78 -3.58
C PRO A 332 -14.17 -6.14 -2.12
N THR A 333 -13.11 -6.92 -1.89
CA THR A 333 -12.64 -7.32 -0.56
C THR A 333 -12.26 -6.13 0.32
N GLU A 334 -11.57 -5.13 -0.24
CA GLU A 334 -11.21 -3.90 0.47
C GLU A 334 -12.45 -3.05 0.80
N ILE A 335 -13.37 -2.91 -0.16
CA ILE A 335 -14.61 -2.15 0.01
C ILE A 335 -15.43 -2.72 1.17
N VAL A 336 -15.65 -4.03 1.16
CA VAL A 336 -16.38 -4.72 2.24
C VAL A 336 -15.68 -4.53 3.58
N ALA A 337 -14.35 -4.68 3.65
CA ALA A 337 -13.58 -4.50 4.87
C ALA A 337 -13.66 -3.06 5.41
N THR A 338 -13.62 -2.07 4.52
CA THR A 338 -13.74 -0.63 4.85
C THR A 338 -15.13 -0.32 5.39
N LEU A 339 -16.20 -0.77 4.72
CA LEU A 339 -17.56 -0.51 5.19
C LEU A 339 -17.90 -1.26 6.48
N GLN A 340 -17.39 -2.48 6.66
CA GLN A 340 -17.48 -3.21 7.93
C GLN A 340 -16.78 -2.46 9.07
N ALA A 341 -15.59 -1.91 8.82
CA ALA A 341 -14.89 -1.10 9.80
C ALA A 341 -15.70 0.14 10.18
N LEU A 342 -16.29 0.86 9.21
CA LEU A 342 -17.17 2.00 9.49
C LEU A 342 -18.41 1.60 10.30
N GLN A 343 -19.02 0.45 9.99
CA GLN A 343 -20.16 -0.08 10.74
C GLN A 343 -19.79 -0.42 12.19
N GLN A 344 -18.59 -0.94 12.44
CA GLN A 344 -18.06 -1.20 13.78
C GLN A 344 -17.78 0.09 14.55
N CYS A 345 -17.17 1.09 13.90
CA CYS A 345 -16.84 2.38 14.51
C CYS A 345 -18.08 3.20 14.84
N TRP A 346 -19.05 3.22 13.93
CA TRP A 346 -20.22 4.07 13.98
C TRP A 346 -21.49 3.32 13.54
N PRO A 347 -22.00 2.41 14.38
CA PRO A 347 -23.08 1.51 14.00
C PRO A 347 -24.41 2.22 13.70
N LYS A 348 -24.62 3.39 14.31
CA LYS A 348 -25.88 4.17 14.21
C LYS A 348 -25.82 5.33 13.22
N ARG A 349 -24.63 5.70 12.73
CA ARG A 349 -24.48 6.82 11.79
C ARG A 349 -24.72 6.34 10.37
N ARG A 350 -25.39 7.15 9.57
CA ARG A 350 -25.65 6.87 8.16
C ARG A 350 -24.36 6.98 7.35
N LYS A 351 -24.08 6.00 6.49
CA LYS A 351 -22.93 5.98 5.58
C LYS A 351 -23.35 6.39 4.19
N VAL A 352 -22.87 7.55 3.75
CA VAL A 352 -22.97 8.05 2.37
C VAL A 352 -21.64 7.77 1.68
N VAL A 353 -21.64 6.88 0.71
CA VAL A 353 -20.43 6.41 0.02
C VAL A 353 -20.39 6.96 -1.39
N VAL A 354 -19.24 7.51 -1.78
CA VAL A 354 -18.93 7.89 -3.15
C VAL A 354 -17.86 6.95 -3.65
N PHE A 355 -18.23 6.08 -4.58
CA PHE A 355 -17.33 5.08 -5.16
C PHE A 355 -16.94 5.46 -6.59
N GLN A 356 -15.64 5.46 -6.85
CA GLN A 356 -15.10 5.58 -8.21
C GLN A 356 -14.42 4.26 -8.59
N PRO A 357 -15.01 3.46 -9.51
CA PRO A 357 -14.35 2.26 -10.00
C PRO A 357 -13.01 2.60 -10.65
N HIS A 358 -12.00 1.75 -10.47
CA HIS A 358 -10.66 1.97 -11.01
C HIS A 358 -10.28 0.86 -11.99
N ARG A 359 -10.03 1.25 -13.25
CA ARG A 359 -9.81 0.40 -14.44
C ARG A 359 -11.06 -0.31 -14.96
N TYR A 360 -11.16 -0.40 -16.29
CA TYR A 360 -12.22 -1.15 -16.98
C TYR A 360 -12.01 -2.66 -16.83
N THR A 361 -10.76 -3.11 -16.97
CA THR A 361 -10.39 -4.54 -16.84
C THR A 361 -10.82 -5.14 -15.49
N ARG A 362 -10.52 -4.44 -14.38
CA ARG A 362 -10.93 -4.85 -13.03
C ARG A 362 -12.46 -4.85 -12.88
N THR A 363 -13.12 -3.80 -13.36
CA THR A 363 -14.58 -3.68 -13.28
C THR A 363 -15.25 -4.83 -14.03
N GLN A 364 -14.70 -5.24 -15.17
CA GLN A 364 -15.17 -6.41 -15.92
C GLN A 364 -14.92 -7.72 -15.16
N ALA A 365 -13.69 -7.94 -14.70
CA ALA A 365 -13.27 -9.20 -14.10
C ALA A 365 -13.99 -9.51 -12.77
N LEU A 366 -14.33 -8.46 -12.01
CA LEU A 366 -14.92 -8.55 -10.68
C LEU A 366 -16.34 -7.97 -10.63
N PHE A 367 -17.00 -7.83 -11.78
CA PHE A 367 -18.30 -7.15 -11.91
C PHE A 367 -19.31 -7.69 -10.90
N GLU A 368 -19.45 -9.02 -10.86
CA GLU A 368 -20.34 -9.73 -9.95
C GLU A 368 -20.02 -9.45 -8.48
N ASP A 369 -18.74 -9.40 -8.09
CA ASP A 369 -18.36 -9.17 -6.69
C ASP A 369 -18.63 -7.71 -6.27
N PHE A 370 -18.44 -6.75 -7.16
CA PHE A 370 -18.84 -5.36 -6.89
C PHE A 370 -20.33 -5.22 -6.60
N THR A 371 -21.21 -6.00 -7.27
CA THR A 371 -22.67 -5.90 -7.07
C THR A 371 -23.11 -6.09 -5.62
N ARG A 372 -22.33 -6.83 -4.81
CA ARG A 372 -22.65 -7.19 -3.42
C ARG A 372 -21.79 -6.48 -2.38
N SER A 373 -20.83 -5.67 -2.82
CA SER A 373 -19.78 -5.10 -1.95
C SER A 373 -20.23 -3.93 -1.09
N PHE A 374 -21.38 -3.31 -1.39
CA PHE A 374 -21.81 -2.05 -0.79
C PHE A 374 -22.96 -2.19 0.22
N ASN A 375 -23.32 -3.41 0.62
CA ASN A 375 -24.53 -3.64 1.43
C ASN A 375 -24.48 -3.02 2.84
N GLN A 376 -23.32 -2.56 3.30
CA GLN A 376 -23.16 -1.83 4.56
C GLN A 376 -23.24 -0.30 4.40
N SER A 377 -23.48 0.23 3.19
CA SER A 377 -23.77 1.65 2.97
C SER A 377 -25.27 1.93 2.93
N ASP A 378 -25.65 3.13 3.37
CA ASP A 378 -27.04 3.59 3.31
C ASP A 378 -27.31 4.28 1.97
N VAL A 379 -26.34 5.04 1.46
CA VAL A 379 -26.37 5.69 0.15
C VAL A 379 -25.10 5.39 -0.61
N LEU A 380 -25.23 5.03 -1.87
CA LEU A 380 -24.11 4.85 -2.78
C LEU A 380 -24.23 5.78 -4.00
N ILE A 381 -23.21 6.60 -4.20
CA ILE A 381 -23.00 7.38 -5.41
C ILE A 381 -21.88 6.71 -6.19
N VAL A 382 -22.15 6.28 -7.42
CA VAL A 382 -21.15 5.70 -8.33
C VAL A 382 -20.75 6.75 -9.35
N LEU A 383 -19.44 6.96 -9.49
CA LEU A 383 -18.84 7.89 -10.46
C LEU A 383 -18.35 7.15 -11.71
N PRO A 384 -18.02 7.87 -12.80
CA PRO A 384 -17.42 7.27 -13.99
C PRO A 384 -16.12 6.51 -13.65
N ILE A 385 -15.86 5.45 -14.40
CA ILE A 385 -14.68 4.59 -14.21
C ILE A 385 -13.41 5.43 -14.43
N TYR A 386 -12.52 5.44 -13.43
CA TYR A 386 -11.19 6.01 -13.58
C TYR A 386 -10.34 5.08 -14.44
N ALA A 387 -10.07 5.50 -15.68
CA ALA A 387 -9.47 4.65 -16.71
C ALA A 387 -8.03 4.18 -16.39
N ALA A 388 -7.25 4.98 -15.66
CA ALA A 388 -5.84 4.70 -15.39
C ALA A 388 -5.02 4.32 -16.64
N SER A 389 -5.26 5.02 -17.76
CA SER A 389 -4.66 4.78 -19.09
C SER A 389 -5.20 3.59 -19.89
N GLU A 390 -6.28 2.94 -19.44
CA GLU A 390 -6.97 1.91 -20.23
C GLU A 390 -7.94 2.50 -21.26
N THR A 391 -8.09 1.80 -22.38
CA THR A 391 -9.16 2.07 -23.35
C THR A 391 -10.49 1.56 -22.78
N PRO A 392 -11.61 2.28 -22.93
CA PRO A 392 -12.92 1.79 -22.55
C PRO A 392 -13.24 0.41 -23.14
N ILE A 393 -13.80 -0.48 -22.33
CA ILE A 393 -14.26 -1.81 -22.76
C ILE A 393 -15.77 -1.73 -23.02
N GLU A 394 -16.20 -2.22 -24.18
CA GLU A 394 -17.61 -2.21 -24.56
C GLU A 394 -18.47 -2.92 -23.51
N GLY A 395 -19.52 -2.24 -23.05
CA GLY A 395 -20.43 -2.75 -22.03
C GLY A 395 -19.92 -2.66 -20.59
N VAL A 396 -18.70 -2.21 -20.34
CA VAL A 396 -18.17 -2.04 -18.97
C VAL A 396 -18.27 -0.57 -18.59
N THR A 397 -19.38 -0.20 -17.97
CA THR A 397 -19.68 1.20 -17.61
C THR A 397 -20.18 1.32 -16.18
N ALA A 398 -19.96 2.49 -15.57
CA ALA A 398 -20.29 2.75 -14.17
C ALA A 398 -21.81 2.84 -13.91
N ASP A 399 -22.59 3.31 -14.89
CA ASP A 399 -24.06 3.33 -14.85
C ASP A 399 -24.62 1.89 -14.80
N ARG A 400 -24.12 0.99 -15.66
CA ARG A 400 -24.48 -0.42 -15.61
C ARG A 400 -24.10 -1.08 -14.30
N LEU A 401 -22.94 -0.72 -13.73
CA LEU A 401 -22.54 -1.21 -12.42
C LEU A 401 -23.51 -0.73 -11.32
N ALA A 402 -23.89 0.55 -11.35
CA ALA A 402 -24.86 1.12 -10.40
C ALA A 402 -26.23 0.44 -10.50
N GLU A 403 -26.71 0.17 -11.71
CA GLU A 403 -27.93 -0.60 -11.95
C GLU A 403 -27.83 -2.03 -11.44
N ALA A 404 -26.70 -2.70 -11.68
CA ALA A 404 -26.47 -4.06 -11.20
C ALA A 404 -26.43 -4.12 -9.66
N ILE A 405 -25.76 -3.18 -9.00
CA ILE A 405 -25.74 -3.09 -7.52
C ILE A 405 -27.17 -2.88 -6.98
N ARG A 406 -27.97 -2.04 -7.64
CA ARG A 406 -29.38 -1.83 -7.27
C ARG A 406 -30.20 -3.12 -7.45
N ALA A 407 -30.02 -3.83 -8.56
CA ALA A 407 -30.71 -5.10 -8.83
C ALA A 407 -30.35 -6.20 -7.80
N HIS A 408 -29.16 -6.12 -7.20
CA HIS A 408 -28.68 -7.03 -6.15
C HIS A 408 -29.05 -6.59 -4.72
N GLY A 409 -29.93 -5.60 -4.57
CA GLY A 409 -30.62 -5.30 -3.31
C GLY A 409 -30.21 -4.01 -2.61
N HIS A 410 -29.23 -3.27 -3.12
CA HIS A 410 -28.88 -1.97 -2.54
C HIS A 410 -29.99 -0.94 -2.82
N ARG A 411 -30.58 -0.41 -1.76
CA ARG A 411 -31.84 0.37 -1.85
C ARG A 411 -31.66 1.78 -2.43
N GLN A 412 -30.48 2.38 -2.22
CA GLN A 412 -30.23 3.76 -2.63
C GLN A 412 -28.88 3.88 -3.35
N VAL A 413 -28.89 3.59 -4.65
CA VAL A 413 -27.72 3.74 -5.54
C VAL A 413 -28.05 4.76 -6.61
N VAL A 414 -27.15 5.70 -6.87
CA VAL A 414 -27.25 6.64 -7.99
C VAL A 414 -25.92 6.69 -8.74
N TYR A 415 -26.00 6.73 -10.08
CA TYR A 415 -24.86 7.06 -10.92
C TYR A 415 -24.88 8.57 -11.21
N LEU A 416 -23.72 9.23 -11.09
CA LEU A 416 -23.56 10.63 -11.45
C LEU A 416 -22.41 10.78 -12.45
N GLU A 417 -22.62 11.61 -13.47
CA GLU A 417 -21.70 11.72 -14.62
C GLU A 417 -20.41 12.50 -14.32
N SER A 418 -20.35 13.24 -13.20
CA SER A 418 -19.20 14.08 -12.87
C SER A 418 -18.96 14.25 -11.37
N ALA A 419 -17.73 14.64 -11.04
CA ALA A 419 -17.33 15.02 -9.69
C ALA A 419 -18.15 16.22 -9.19
N GLU A 420 -18.44 17.18 -10.07
CA GLU A 420 -19.24 18.37 -9.77
C GLU A 420 -20.67 18.00 -9.38
N ALA A 421 -21.32 17.13 -10.18
CA ALA A 421 -22.66 16.63 -9.87
C ALA A 421 -22.69 15.88 -8.52
N ALA A 422 -21.63 15.13 -8.21
CA ALA A 422 -21.51 14.48 -6.91
C ALA A 422 -21.36 15.48 -5.75
N VAL A 423 -20.55 16.55 -5.89
CA VAL A 423 -20.44 17.58 -4.85
C VAL A 423 -21.79 18.25 -4.61
N GLU A 424 -22.53 18.59 -5.66
CA GLU A 424 -23.85 19.21 -5.55
C GLU A 424 -24.85 18.30 -4.83
N GLU A 425 -24.94 17.04 -5.25
CA GLU A 425 -25.84 16.07 -4.65
C GLU A 425 -25.47 15.80 -3.18
N LEU A 426 -24.18 15.64 -2.87
CA LEU A 426 -23.69 15.45 -1.49
C LEU A 426 -24.04 16.63 -0.60
N THR A 427 -23.85 17.86 -1.09
CA THR A 427 -24.20 19.08 -0.34
C THR A 427 -25.70 19.11 -0.01
N ARG A 428 -26.55 18.55 -0.88
CA ARG A 428 -28.00 18.48 -0.69
C ARG A 428 -28.45 17.37 0.25
N ILE A 429 -27.81 16.20 0.23
CA ILE A 429 -28.29 14.99 0.94
C ILE A 429 -27.62 14.72 2.29
N LEU A 430 -26.46 15.33 2.55
CA LEU A 430 -25.74 15.12 3.80
C LEU A 430 -26.48 15.79 4.94
N GLY A 431 -26.87 14.99 5.93
CA GLY A 431 -27.46 15.43 7.17
C GLY A 431 -26.45 15.51 8.31
N ASN A 432 -26.85 16.12 9.43
CA ASN A 432 -26.06 16.08 10.66
C ASN A 432 -25.76 14.61 11.03
N ASP A 433 -24.55 14.36 11.54
CA ASP A 433 -24.08 13.04 11.95
C ASP A 433 -23.87 12.01 10.81
N ASP A 434 -23.95 12.40 9.52
CA ASP A 434 -23.61 11.50 8.41
C ASP A 434 -22.10 11.22 8.35
N ILE A 435 -21.73 10.04 7.83
CA ILE A 435 -20.36 9.72 7.42
C ILE A 435 -20.32 9.78 5.90
N LEU A 436 -19.50 10.67 5.36
CA LEU A 436 -19.15 10.68 3.95
C LEU A 436 -17.86 9.88 3.75
N LEU A 437 -17.92 8.81 2.97
CA LEU A 437 -16.76 8.03 2.55
C LEU A 437 -16.48 8.26 1.06
N THR A 438 -15.30 8.79 0.71
CA THR A 438 -14.76 8.70 -0.65
C THR A 438 -13.96 7.41 -0.78
N LEU A 439 -14.28 6.59 -1.77
CA LEU A 439 -13.75 5.23 -1.91
C LEU A 439 -13.24 4.97 -3.32
N GLY A 440 -11.95 4.67 -3.44
CA GLY A 440 -11.32 4.30 -4.70
C GLY A 440 -9.87 4.78 -4.82
N ALA A 441 -9.14 4.18 -5.77
CA ALA A 441 -7.72 4.47 -5.99
C ALA A 441 -7.46 5.72 -6.86
N GLY A 442 -8.46 6.17 -7.61
CA GLY A 442 -8.39 7.32 -8.51
C GLY A 442 -8.35 8.67 -7.79
N ASP A 443 -8.96 9.68 -8.40
CA ASP A 443 -9.00 11.07 -7.92
C ASP A 443 -10.19 11.38 -7.00
N VAL A 444 -11.05 10.40 -6.72
CA VAL A 444 -12.21 10.52 -5.80
C VAL A 444 -11.87 11.13 -4.43
N TYR A 445 -10.65 10.94 -3.92
CA TYR A 445 -10.19 11.51 -2.64
C TYR A 445 -10.27 13.05 -2.57
N GLN A 446 -10.29 13.71 -3.73
CA GLN A 446 -10.39 15.16 -3.83
C GLN A 446 -11.81 15.66 -3.51
N LEU A 447 -12.83 14.80 -3.62
CA LEU A 447 -14.22 15.19 -3.38
C LEU A 447 -14.47 15.54 -1.91
N GLY A 448 -13.90 14.79 -0.97
CA GLY A 448 -14.10 15.04 0.46
C GLY A 448 -13.79 16.49 0.87
N PRO A 449 -12.57 17.00 0.61
CA PRO A 449 -12.23 18.41 0.86
C PRO A 449 -13.09 19.43 0.10
N ARG A 450 -13.50 19.12 -1.14
CA ARG A 450 -14.39 20.00 -1.94
C ARG A 450 -15.77 20.13 -1.29
N VAL A 451 -16.34 19.03 -0.81
CA VAL A 451 -17.62 19.00 -0.09
C VAL A 451 -17.53 19.79 1.21
N LEU A 452 -16.48 19.60 2.00
CA LEU A 452 -16.26 20.39 3.24
C LEU A 452 -16.22 21.89 2.95
N THR A 453 -15.50 22.30 1.90
CA THR A 453 -15.42 23.71 1.48
C THR A 453 -16.78 24.25 1.08
N ARG A 454 -17.57 23.48 0.32
CA ARG A 454 -18.91 23.90 -0.14
C ARG A 454 -19.89 24.03 1.02
N LEU A 455 -19.92 23.05 1.93
CA LEU A 455 -20.76 23.07 3.13
C LEU A 455 -20.42 24.25 4.05
N ALA A 456 -19.13 24.56 4.23
CA ALA A 456 -18.70 25.72 5.00
C ALA A 456 -19.17 27.05 4.39
N ALA A 457 -19.15 27.17 3.06
CA ALA A 457 -19.62 28.37 2.36
C ALA A 457 -21.13 28.59 2.49
N GLU A 458 -21.94 27.52 2.50
CA GLU A 458 -23.40 27.62 2.67
C GLU A 458 -23.81 27.85 4.13
N GLY A 459 -23.09 27.26 5.08
CA GLY A 459 -23.32 27.46 6.51
C GLY A 459 -22.89 28.83 7.05
N GLY A 460 -21.97 29.53 6.37
CA GLY A 460 -21.47 30.85 6.76
C GLY A 460 -22.34 32.05 6.32
N GLY A 461 -23.43 31.81 5.57
CA GLY A 461 -24.33 32.84 5.05
C GLY A 461 -25.53 33.18 5.95
N GLY A 462 -25.59 32.62 7.16
CA GLY A 462 -26.72 32.77 8.08
C GLY A 462 -26.31 33.06 9.52
N ALA A 463 -25.46 34.07 9.71
CA ALA A 463 -25.15 34.65 11.03
C ALA A 463 -25.62 36.11 11.08
#